data_AF-A0A1H0ZLN0-F1
#
_entry.id   AF-A0A1H0ZLN0-F1
#
_cell.length_a   1.000
_cell.length_b   1.000
_cell.length_c   1.000
_cell.angle_alpha   90.00
_cell.angle_beta   90.00
_cell.angle_gamma   90.00
#
_symmetry.space_group_name_H-M   'P 1'
#
loop_
_entity.id
_entity.type
_entity.pdbx_description
1 polymer ?
#
loop_
_entity_poly.entity_id
_entity_poly.type
_entity_poly.pdbx_seq_one_letter_code
_entity_poly.pdbx_strand_id
1 'polypeptide(L)'
;MSIKNVLLGAAVLGAVVAGGVAVDTVTAPEAKAACYGSVTLMKGKNNSCSNGARHWNAIKNAKSKYGAWVGRGGVSSQQLCWANVVSYGMTAR
;
A
#
# COMPACT_ATOMS: atom_id res chain seq x y z
N MET A 1 13.98 -32.90 -19.56
CA MET A 1 14.55 -31.72 -20.26
C MET A 1 13.54 -30.59 -20.10
N SER A 2 13.84 -29.35 -19.71
CA SER A 2 15.09 -28.68 -19.37
C SER A 2 14.74 -27.41 -18.59
N ILE A 3 15.61 -27.06 -17.63
CA ILE A 3 15.75 -25.80 -16.90
C ILE A 3 15.65 -24.58 -17.83
N LYS A 4 15.02 -23.48 -17.37
CA LYS A 4 15.59 -22.12 -17.43
C LYS A 4 15.16 -21.27 -16.22
N ASN A 5 16.15 -20.98 -15.39
CA ASN A 5 16.14 -20.02 -14.30
C ASN A 5 15.70 -18.62 -14.78
N VAL A 6 14.78 -17.98 -14.06
CA VAL A 6 14.59 -16.52 -14.11
C VAL A 6 15.18 -15.94 -12.82
N LEU A 7 16.49 -15.75 -12.84
CA LEU A 7 17.22 -14.81 -12.01
C LEU A 7 17.52 -13.63 -12.93
N LEU A 8 16.93 -12.45 -12.67
CA LEU A 8 17.31 -11.11 -13.16
C LEU A 8 16.18 -10.15 -12.70
N GLY A 9 16.37 -9.13 -11.89
CA GLY A 9 17.60 -8.57 -11.38
C GLY A 9 17.34 -7.70 -10.15
N ALA A 10 18.41 -7.45 -9.43
CA ALA A 10 18.46 -6.51 -8.31
C ALA A 10 18.06 -5.11 -8.76
N ALA A 11 17.12 -4.49 -8.06
CA ALA A 11 16.97 -3.04 -8.06
C ALA A 11 17.76 -2.49 -6.87
N VAL A 12 18.99 -2.05 -7.13
CA VAL A 12 19.86 -1.37 -6.19
C VAL A 12 19.49 0.12 -6.15
N LEU A 13 19.21 0.59 -4.92
CA LEU A 13 19.28 1.95 -4.37
C LEU A 13 19.50 3.12 -5.36
N GLY A 14 18.52 4.03 -5.42
CA GLY A 14 18.64 5.34 -6.07
C GLY A 14 18.10 6.48 -5.20
N ALA A 15 19.04 7.18 -4.55
CA ALA A 15 19.04 8.56 -4.05
C ALA A 15 17.72 9.18 -3.48
N VAL A 16 17.69 9.33 -2.15
CA VAL A 16 16.97 10.41 -1.46
C VAL A 16 17.62 11.73 -1.86
N VAL A 17 17.00 12.47 -2.78
CA VAL A 17 17.39 13.86 -3.05
C VAL A 17 16.53 14.76 -2.17
N ALA A 18 17.22 15.52 -1.32
CA ALA A 18 16.65 16.55 -0.47
C ALA A 18 15.87 17.59 -1.31
N GLY A 19 14.66 17.93 -0.86
CA GLY A 19 13.85 19.00 -1.45
C GLY A 19 12.37 18.61 -1.44
N GLY A 20 11.52 19.50 -0.94
CA GLY A 20 10.12 19.22 -0.63
C GLY A 20 9.30 18.64 -1.78
N VAL A 21 8.24 17.93 -1.38
CA VAL A 21 7.20 17.28 -2.21
C VAL A 21 7.59 15.91 -2.75
N ALA A 22 7.52 14.88 -1.88
CA ALA A 22 7.54 13.49 -2.30
C ALA A 22 6.17 13.11 -2.91
N VAL A 23 6.00 13.35 -4.21
CA VAL A 23 5.05 12.61 -5.04
C VAL A 23 5.85 11.47 -5.66
N ASP A 24 6.00 10.41 -4.88
CA ASP A 24 6.62 9.16 -5.33
C ASP A 24 5.58 8.40 -6.17
N THR A 25 5.39 8.80 -7.42
CA THR A 25 4.63 8.01 -8.39
C THR A 25 5.50 6.86 -8.89
N VAL A 26 5.77 5.90 -8.00
CA VAL A 26 6.10 4.54 -8.40
C VAL A 26 4.82 3.97 -9.01
N THR A 27 4.73 3.99 -10.34
CA THR A 27 3.68 3.30 -11.08
C THR A 27 3.88 1.80 -10.89
N ALA A 28 3.31 1.27 -9.80
CA ALA A 28 3.18 -0.15 -9.52
C ALA A 28 2.09 -0.78 -10.43
N PRO A 29 2.16 -2.09 -10.70
CA PRO A 29 1.79 -2.70 -11.97
C PRO A 29 0.26 -2.73 -12.19
N GLU A 30 -0.12 -2.52 -13.46
CA GLU A 30 -1.44 -2.73 -14.05
C GLU A 30 -2.56 -1.88 -13.43
N ALA A 31 -2.92 -0.79 -14.10
CA ALA A 31 -4.03 0.08 -13.74
C ALA A 31 -5.40 -0.64 -13.88
N LYS A 32 -5.67 -1.66 -13.07
CA LYS A 32 -7.00 -1.80 -12.49
C LYS A 32 -7.20 -0.53 -11.68
N ALA A 33 -8.01 0.41 -12.18
CA ALA A 33 -8.37 1.60 -11.42
C ALA A 33 -8.69 1.16 -9.99
N ALA A 34 -7.84 1.54 -9.04
CA ALA A 34 -7.94 1.04 -7.69
C ALA A 34 -9.34 1.39 -7.17
N CYS A 35 -10.10 0.39 -6.72
CA CYS A 35 -11.46 0.60 -6.21
C CYS A 35 -11.49 1.36 -4.88
N TYR A 36 -10.33 1.83 -4.43
CA TYR A 36 -10.08 2.65 -3.26
C TYR A 36 -9.32 3.91 -3.67
N GLY A 37 -9.51 4.98 -2.91
CA GLY A 37 -8.82 6.25 -3.13
C GLY A 37 -8.60 7.00 -1.82
N SER A 38 -7.89 8.12 -1.89
CA SER A 38 -7.49 8.92 -0.71
C SER A 38 -6.87 8.05 0.39
N VAL A 39 -5.71 7.46 0.10
CA VAL A 39 -4.97 6.63 1.04
C VAL A 39 -3.89 7.48 1.71
N THR A 40 -3.87 7.46 3.04
CA THR A 40 -2.92 8.16 3.91
C THR A 40 -2.39 7.16 4.93
N LEU A 41 -1.35 7.54 5.69
CA LEU A 41 -0.77 6.71 6.75
C LEU A 41 -1.80 6.19 7.79
N MET A 42 -2.90 6.91 7.99
CA MET A 42 -3.88 6.65 9.04
C MET A 42 -5.21 6.09 8.54
N LYS A 43 -5.49 6.21 7.24
CA LYS A 43 -6.79 5.83 6.67
C LYS A 43 -6.75 5.70 5.17
N GLY A 44 -7.66 4.88 4.64
CA GLY A 44 -7.97 4.80 3.22
C GLY A 44 -9.47 4.69 2.97
N LYS A 45 -9.96 5.27 1.87
CA LYS A 45 -11.38 5.23 1.51
C LYS A 45 -11.64 4.13 0.48
N ASN A 46 -12.60 3.26 0.78
CA ASN A 46 -13.17 2.35 -0.20
C ASN A 46 -14.13 3.15 -1.09
N ASN A 47 -13.76 3.42 -2.35
CA ASN A 47 -14.62 4.16 -3.26
C ASN A 47 -15.70 3.25 -3.88
N SER A 48 -15.31 2.03 -4.29
CA SER A 48 -16.12 1.15 -5.12
C SER A 48 -15.86 -0.35 -4.96
N CYS A 49 -14.98 -0.79 -4.05
CA CYS A 49 -14.71 -2.23 -3.84
C CYS A 49 -15.94 -2.92 -3.25
N SER A 50 -16.58 -3.80 -4.05
CA SER A 50 -17.84 -4.47 -3.71
C SER A 50 -17.74 -5.40 -2.51
N ASN A 51 -16.63 -6.13 -2.38
CA ASN A 51 -16.44 -7.12 -1.29
C ASN A 51 -15.91 -6.50 0.01
N GLY A 52 -15.76 -5.17 0.03
CA GLY A 52 -15.14 -4.42 1.10
C GLY A 52 -13.64 -4.22 0.89
N ALA A 53 -13.10 -3.19 1.54
CA ALA A 53 -11.68 -2.89 1.56
C ALA A 53 -11.23 -2.50 2.97
N ARG A 54 -9.95 -2.67 3.27
CA ARG A 54 -9.37 -2.21 4.54
C ARG A 54 -8.00 -1.59 4.32
N HIS A 55 -7.68 -0.65 5.19
CA HIS A 55 -6.40 0.01 5.25
C HIS A 55 -5.37 -0.87 6.00
N TRP A 56 -4.10 -0.77 5.62
CA TRP A 56 -3.01 -1.49 6.25
C TRP A 56 -1.73 -0.65 6.33
N ASN A 57 -0.93 -0.90 7.36
CA ASN A 57 0.41 -0.33 7.56
C ASN A 57 1.40 -1.49 7.69
N ALA A 58 2.41 -1.52 6.83
CA ALA A 58 3.56 -2.40 6.97
C ALA A 58 4.54 -1.79 7.97
N ILE A 59 4.91 -2.54 9.00
CA ILE A 59 5.80 -2.08 10.07
C ILE A 59 7.15 -2.77 9.92
N LYS A 60 8.25 -2.01 10.00
CA LYS A 60 9.61 -2.57 9.96
C LYS A 60 9.78 -3.59 11.08
N ASN A 61 10.25 -4.79 10.74
CA ASN A 61 10.55 -5.87 11.69
C ASN A 61 9.36 -6.28 12.58
N ALA A 62 8.12 -6.02 12.16
CA ALA A 62 6.92 -6.38 12.92
C ALA A 62 5.76 -6.76 11.99
N LYS A 63 4.70 -7.32 12.57
CA LYS A 63 3.48 -7.66 11.82
C LYS A 63 2.78 -6.38 11.36
N SER A 64 2.30 -6.38 10.12
CA SER A 64 1.47 -5.32 9.57
C SER A 64 0.21 -5.10 10.41
N LYS A 65 -0.23 -3.85 10.48
CA LYS A 65 -1.41 -3.42 11.25
C LYS A 65 -2.53 -3.07 10.29
N TYR A 66 -3.73 -3.54 10.59
CA TYR A 66 -4.88 -3.42 9.70
C TYR A 66 -6.00 -2.64 10.39
N GLY A 67 -6.65 -1.76 9.64
CA GLY A 67 -7.93 -1.17 10.02
C GLY A 67 -9.09 -2.14 9.83
N ALA A 68 -10.29 -1.69 10.19
CA ALA A 68 -11.52 -2.44 9.98
C ALA A 68 -11.84 -2.59 8.48
N TRP A 69 -12.50 -3.68 8.10
CA TRP A 69 -13.09 -3.82 6.78
C TRP A 69 -14.27 -2.87 6.64
N VAL A 70 -14.29 -2.12 5.54
CA VAL A 70 -15.38 -1.18 5.23
C VAL A 70 -15.99 -1.46 3.87
N GLY A 71 -17.31 -1.33 3.81
CA GLY A 71 -18.06 -1.40 2.56
C GLY A 71 -17.81 -0.20 1.65
N ARG A 72 -18.47 -0.20 0.49
CA ARG A 72 -18.38 0.87 -0.50
C ARG A 72 -18.71 2.24 0.11
N GLY A 73 -17.90 3.24 -0.20
CA GLY A 73 -17.99 4.60 0.35
C GLY A 73 -17.37 4.78 1.73
N GLY A 74 -17.07 3.69 2.44
CA GLY A 74 -16.54 3.71 3.81
C GLY A 74 -15.06 4.05 3.90
N VAL A 75 -14.64 4.51 5.07
CA VAL A 75 -13.23 4.84 5.38
C VAL A 75 -12.70 3.85 6.40
N SER A 76 -11.66 3.10 6.03
CA SER A 76 -10.94 2.23 6.94
C SER A 76 -9.80 3.01 7.57
N SER A 77 -9.81 3.17 8.89
CA SER A 77 -8.81 3.92 9.64
C SER A 77 -8.06 3.07 10.66
N GLN A 78 -6.82 3.43 10.94
CA GLN A 78 -6.06 2.92 12.10
C GLN A 78 -6.55 3.62 13.37
N GLN A 79 -6.66 2.87 14.47
CA GLN A 79 -6.95 3.46 15.78
C GLN A 79 -5.75 4.21 16.39
N LEU A 80 -4.53 3.86 15.97
CA LEU A 80 -3.29 4.40 16.52
C LEU A 80 -2.30 4.73 15.40
N CYS A 81 -1.47 5.75 15.64
CA CYS A 81 -0.29 6.02 14.84
C CYS A 81 0.79 5.01 15.20
N TRP A 82 1.15 4.14 14.25
CA TRP A 82 2.18 3.13 14.47
C TRP A 82 3.57 3.71 14.17
N ALA A 83 4.57 3.40 15.00
CA ALA A 83 5.97 3.72 14.73
C ALA A 83 6.55 2.77 13.67
N ASN A 84 7.62 3.20 12.99
CA ASN A 84 8.36 2.41 12.01
C ASN A 84 7.51 1.89 10.83
N VAL A 85 6.50 2.65 10.41
CA VAL A 85 5.74 2.33 9.20
C VAL A 85 6.64 2.53 7.99
N VAL A 86 6.83 1.48 7.20
CA VAL A 86 7.66 1.50 5.98
C VAL A 86 6.82 1.58 4.70
N SER A 87 5.55 1.22 4.78
CA SER A 87 4.59 1.33 3.68
C SER A 87 3.17 1.31 4.24
N TYR A 88 2.23 1.91 3.51
CA TYR A 88 0.81 1.89 3.85
C TYR A 88 -0.02 1.77 2.58
N GLY A 89 -1.25 1.27 2.72
CA GLY A 89 -2.08 1.01 1.57
C GLY A 89 -3.49 0.59 1.93
N MET A 90 -4.24 0.21 0.91
CA MET A 90 -5.54 -0.44 1.02
C MET A 90 -5.48 -1.83 0.38
N THR A 91 -6.31 -2.73 0.85
CA THR A 91 -6.52 -4.04 0.23
C THR A 91 -8.01 -4.33 0.13
N ALA A 92 -8.44 -4.90 -1.00
CA ALA A 92 -9.79 -5.39 -1.20
C ALA A 92 -9.92 -6.83 -0.69
N ARG A 93 -11.14 -7.25 -0.38
CA ARG A 93 -11.44 -8.61 0.08
C ARG A 93 -11.60 -9.60 -1.08
#